data_AF-A0A0F0GH36-F1
#
_entry.id   AF-A0A0F0GH36-F1
#
_cell.length_a   1.000
_cell.length_b   1.000
_cell.length_c   1.000
_cell.angle_alpha   90.00
_cell.angle_beta   90.00
_cell.angle_gamma   90.00
#
_symmetry.space_group_name_H-M   'P 1'
#
loop_
_entity.id
_entity.type
_entity.pdbx_description
1 polymer ?
#
loop_
_entity_poly.entity_id
_entity_poly.type
_entity_poly.pdbx_seq_one_letter_code
_entity_poly.pdbx_strand_id
1 'polypeptide(L)'
;MTDLSDFLDRATTDVAATRKVGAESWAAYEELDSATRAALRSAAAFLGHQEENTSAEPAPMDAAARRGVAALLLLRFAVDTDEPVWSSKALEDLVAAQLALPSGGVCDLFGAALDLWARHDPALSPAVVNFVRALTVLCFTQHRRSYQACDFTGLLAEFTARPSRAGAYLLAHALPPEHWAAARPALLAALDGTPQREQVDLLLSEDDD
;
A
#
# COMPACT_ATOMS: atom_id res chain seq x y z
N MET A 1 20.21 20.63 -2.06
CA MET A 1 20.36 19.20 -1.72
C MET A 1 18.98 18.76 -1.31
N THR A 2 18.31 18.06 -2.22
CA THR A 2 16.99 17.49 -1.97
C THR A 2 17.12 16.39 -0.91
N ASP A 3 16.19 16.32 0.04
CA ASP A 3 16.08 15.18 0.95
C ASP A 3 14.99 14.19 0.48
N LEU A 4 14.94 13.02 1.12
CA LEU A 4 13.99 11.97 0.74
C LEU A 4 12.54 12.42 0.83
N SER A 5 12.19 13.23 1.85
CA SER A 5 10.82 13.71 2.05
C SER A 5 10.40 14.63 0.92
N ASP A 6 11.27 15.58 0.56
CA ASP A 6 11.05 16.51 -0.54
C ASP A 6 10.82 15.76 -1.87
N PHE A 7 11.60 14.72 -2.15
CA PHE A 7 11.39 13.88 -3.32
C PHE A 7 10.03 13.16 -3.27
N LEU A 8 9.71 12.51 -2.16
CA LEU A 8 8.46 11.75 -2.02
C LEU A 8 7.23 12.63 -2.15
N ASP A 9 7.24 13.84 -1.60
CA ASP A 9 6.12 14.79 -1.68
C ASP A 9 5.90 15.28 -3.12
N ARG A 10 6.98 15.62 -3.83
CA ARG A 10 6.91 16.02 -5.25
C ARG A 10 6.44 14.87 -6.13
N ALA A 11 7.02 13.69 -5.98
CA ALA A 11 6.64 12.51 -6.75
C ALA A 11 5.19 12.09 -6.48
N THR A 12 4.73 12.19 -5.24
CA THR A 12 3.34 11.93 -4.87
C THR A 12 2.40 12.90 -5.56
N THR A 13 2.75 14.19 -5.59
CA THR A 13 1.98 15.23 -6.29
C THR A 13 1.87 14.92 -7.79
N ASP A 14 3.00 14.58 -8.42
CA ASP A 14 3.05 14.24 -9.85
C ASP A 14 2.20 13.00 -10.18
N VAL A 15 2.34 11.94 -9.38
CA VAL A 15 1.64 10.67 -9.61
C VAL A 15 0.14 10.82 -9.32
N ALA A 16 -0.26 11.57 -8.29
CA ALA A 16 -1.67 11.85 -8.05
C ALA A 16 -2.31 12.59 -9.24
N ALA A 17 -1.58 13.53 -9.85
CA ALA A 17 -2.09 14.32 -10.98
C ALA A 17 -2.06 13.55 -12.31
N THR A 18 -0.98 12.82 -12.59
CA THR A 18 -0.68 12.30 -13.94
C THR A 18 -0.42 10.80 -14.00
N ARG A 19 -0.42 10.12 -12.85
CA ARG A 19 -0.07 8.70 -12.69
C ARG A 19 1.36 8.39 -13.14
N LYS A 20 2.23 9.39 -13.19
CA LYS A 20 3.66 9.28 -13.53
C LYS A 20 4.45 10.26 -12.68
N VAL A 21 5.71 9.93 -12.40
CA VAL A 21 6.64 10.87 -11.79
C VAL A 21 7.14 11.83 -12.86
N GLY A 22 7.10 13.13 -12.58
CA GLY A 22 7.48 14.20 -13.50
C GLY A 22 9.00 14.39 -13.58
N ALA A 23 9.44 15.15 -14.60
CA ALA A 23 10.85 15.40 -14.83
C ALA A 23 11.54 16.14 -13.66
N GLU A 24 10.83 17.07 -13.00
CA GLU A 24 11.36 17.80 -11.84
C GLU A 24 11.52 16.90 -10.62
N SER A 25 10.59 15.97 -10.39
CA SER A 25 10.72 14.96 -9.33
C SER A 25 11.86 13.99 -9.60
N TRP A 26 12.08 13.58 -10.86
CA TRP A 26 13.26 12.78 -11.21
C TRP A 26 14.57 13.56 -11.08
N ALA A 27 14.59 14.85 -11.40
CA ALA A 27 15.76 15.68 -11.12
C ALA A 27 16.06 15.75 -9.61
N ALA A 28 15.02 15.88 -8.79
CA ALA A 28 15.12 15.86 -7.33
C ALA A 28 15.62 14.50 -6.80
N TYR A 29 15.19 13.38 -7.41
CA TYR A 29 15.71 12.05 -7.14
C TYR A 29 17.21 11.93 -7.40
N GLU A 30 17.71 12.46 -8.52
CA GLU A 30 19.14 12.41 -8.87
C GLU A 30 20.02 13.24 -7.93
N GLU A 31 19.45 14.23 -7.22
CA GLU A 31 20.14 14.98 -6.18
C GLU A 31 20.27 14.23 -4.85
N LEU A 32 19.53 13.14 -4.66
CA LEU A 32 19.64 12.31 -3.45
C LEU A 32 21.02 11.65 -3.40
N ASP A 33 21.49 11.41 -2.19
CA ASP A 33 22.74 10.68 -1.99
C ASP A 33 22.63 9.24 -2.54
N SER A 34 23.79 8.66 -2.88
CA SER A 34 23.84 7.36 -3.54
C SER A 34 23.28 6.21 -2.71
N ALA A 35 23.34 6.30 -1.37
CA ALA A 35 22.82 5.25 -0.49
C ALA A 35 21.29 5.30 -0.42
N THR A 36 20.70 6.51 -0.39
CA THR A 36 19.24 6.69 -0.47
C THR A 36 18.71 6.24 -1.83
N ARG A 37 19.38 6.60 -2.92
CA ARG A 37 19.02 6.10 -4.27
C ARG A 37 19.11 4.59 -4.37
N ALA A 38 20.18 3.99 -3.85
CA ALA A 38 20.32 2.53 -3.78
C ALA A 38 19.18 1.86 -2.98
N ALA A 39 18.70 2.49 -1.90
CA ALA A 39 17.54 2.00 -1.15
C ALA A 39 16.23 2.07 -1.95
N LEU A 40 16.05 3.09 -2.80
CA LEU A 40 14.85 3.30 -3.60
C LEU A 40 14.87 2.61 -4.98
N ARG A 41 15.98 2.00 -5.38
CA ARG A 41 16.21 1.51 -6.76
C ARG A 41 15.04 0.73 -7.34
N SER A 42 14.53 -0.27 -6.60
CA SER A 42 13.42 -1.10 -7.08
C SER A 42 12.12 -0.31 -7.25
N ALA A 43 11.84 0.64 -6.35
CA ALA A 43 10.70 1.54 -6.46
C ALA A 43 10.86 2.50 -7.64
N ALA A 44 12.06 3.06 -7.85
CA ALA A 44 12.36 3.92 -8.99
C ALA A 44 12.18 3.17 -10.33
N ALA A 45 12.70 1.93 -10.41
CA ALA A 45 12.52 1.06 -11.57
C ALA A 45 11.04 0.79 -11.88
N PHE A 46 10.24 0.48 -10.85
CA PHE A 46 8.80 0.30 -10.99
C PHE A 46 8.10 1.56 -11.51
N LEU A 47 8.52 2.74 -11.04
CA LEU A 47 7.99 4.04 -11.46
C LEU A 47 8.48 4.47 -12.86
N GLY A 48 9.35 3.68 -13.49
CA GLY A 48 9.82 3.88 -14.87
C GLY A 48 11.17 4.58 -14.98
N HIS A 49 11.91 4.72 -13.89
CA HIS A 49 13.27 5.29 -13.90
C HIS A 49 14.31 4.19 -13.93
N GLN A 50 15.19 4.22 -14.93
CA GLN A 50 16.28 3.26 -15.06
C GLN A 50 17.51 3.82 -14.36
N GLU A 51 17.84 3.28 -13.19
CA GLU A 51 19.10 3.58 -12.53
C GLU A 51 20.26 2.79 -13.15
N GLU A 52 21.42 3.44 -13.26
CA GLU A 52 22.67 2.73 -13.45
C GLU A 52 23.00 1.90 -12.18
N ASN A 53 23.55 0.71 -12.37
CA ASN A 53 23.94 -0.16 -11.26
C ASN A 53 24.91 0.56 -10.33
N THR A 54 24.43 0.99 -9.15
CA THR A 54 25.28 1.54 -8.08
C THR A 54 25.72 0.45 -7.12
N SER A 55 27.00 0.48 -6.74
CA SER A 55 27.60 -0.40 -5.74
C SER A 55 27.40 0.09 -4.30
N ALA A 56 26.69 1.22 -4.11
CA ALA A 56 26.42 1.75 -2.79
C ALA A 56 25.54 0.80 -1.96
N GLU A 57 25.86 0.71 -0.67
CA GLU A 57 25.01 0.03 0.31
C GLU A 57 23.74 0.87 0.54
N PRO A 58 22.53 0.27 0.52
CA PRO A 58 21.30 1.01 0.68
C PRO A 58 21.19 1.62 2.09
N ALA A 59 20.83 2.90 2.15
CA ALA A 59 20.59 3.59 3.42
C ALA A 59 19.40 2.97 4.17
N PRO A 60 19.43 2.87 5.52
CA PRO A 60 18.26 2.44 6.28
C PRO A 60 17.11 3.43 6.07
N MET A 61 15.88 2.90 6.03
CA MET A 61 14.67 3.70 5.88
C MET A 61 13.76 3.56 7.10
N ASP A 62 13.31 4.70 7.63
CA ASP A 62 12.30 4.72 8.69
C ASP A 62 10.90 4.30 8.16
N ALA A 63 9.97 4.06 9.08
CA ALA A 63 8.64 3.58 8.72
C ALA A 63 7.82 4.60 7.92
N ALA A 64 7.99 5.90 8.17
CA ALA A 64 7.26 6.94 7.47
C ALA A 64 7.69 7.01 6.00
N ALA A 65 9.00 6.96 5.74
CA ALA A 65 9.54 6.93 4.39
C ALA A 65 9.11 5.68 3.62
N ARG A 66 9.12 4.50 4.24
CA ARG A 66 8.66 3.25 3.59
C ARG A 66 7.17 3.28 3.27
N ARG A 67 6.33 3.84 4.15
CA ARG A 67 4.91 4.08 3.87
C ARG A 67 4.70 5.11 2.77
N GLY A 68 5.51 6.17 2.73
CA GLY A 68 5.50 7.17 1.67
C GLY A 68 5.79 6.56 0.30
N VAL A 69 6.81 5.70 0.21
CA VAL A 69 7.09 4.93 -1.02
C VAL A 69 5.91 4.03 -1.37
N ALA A 70 5.37 3.26 -0.43
CA ALA A 70 4.21 2.40 -0.67
C ALA A 70 3.00 3.18 -1.22
N ALA A 71 2.71 4.35 -0.65
CA ALA A 71 1.64 5.22 -1.11
C ALA A 71 1.87 5.70 -2.55
N LEU A 72 3.10 6.10 -2.88
CA LEU A 72 3.49 6.50 -4.23
C LEU A 72 3.30 5.35 -5.24
N LEU A 73 3.72 4.13 -4.88
CA LEU A 73 3.55 2.94 -5.72
C LEU A 73 2.07 2.60 -5.92
N LEU A 74 1.23 2.70 -4.88
CA LEU A 74 -0.20 2.45 -4.99
C LEU A 74 -0.93 3.50 -5.85
N LEU A 75 -0.56 4.78 -5.71
CA LEU A 75 -1.11 5.87 -6.52
C LEU A 75 -0.85 5.69 -8.02
N ARG A 76 0.24 4.99 -8.39
CA ARG A 76 0.54 4.63 -9.78
C ARG A 76 -0.54 3.78 -10.42
N PHE A 77 -1.28 3.02 -9.62
CA PHE A 77 -2.44 2.21 -10.03
C PHE A 77 -3.78 2.92 -9.87
N ALA A 78 -3.81 4.22 -9.52
CA ALA A 78 -5.05 4.95 -9.25
C ALA A 78 -5.92 4.30 -8.16
N VAL A 79 -5.28 3.71 -7.14
CA VAL A 79 -5.95 3.06 -5.99
C VAL A 79 -6.79 4.04 -5.18
N ASP A 80 -6.52 5.34 -5.29
CA ASP A 80 -7.31 6.46 -4.75
C ASP A 80 -8.63 6.71 -5.50
N THR A 81 -8.93 5.94 -6.54
CA THR A 81 -10.14 6.09 -7.37
C THR A 81 -10.99 4.82 -7.37
N ASP A 82 -12.21 4.93 -7.90
CA ASP A 82 -13.12 3.79 -8.05
C ASP A 82 -12.67 2.80 -9.14
N GLU A 83 -11.68 3.14 -9.96
CA GLU A 83 -11.23 2.33 -11.10
C GLU A 83 -9.70 2.14 -11.08
N PRO A 84 -9.15 1.40 -10.10
CA PRO A 84 -7.73 1.10 -10.09
C PRO A 84 -7.32 0.33 -11.35
N VAL A 85 -6.22 0.76 -11.97
CA VAL A 85 -5.69 0.19 -13.21
C VAL A 85 -4.42 -0.60 -12.89
N TRP A 86 -4.51 -1.91 -12.98
CA TRP A 86 -3.43 -2.83 -12.65
C TRP A 86 -3.50 -4.11 -13.49
N SER A 87 -2.41 -4.88 -13.50
CA SER A 87 -2.36 -6.25 -14.00
C SER A 87 -1.69 -7.13 -12.94
N SER A 88 -1.91 -8.45 -12.96
CA SER A 88 -1.28 -9.36 -11.99
C SER A 88 0.24 -9.18 -11.93
N LYS A 89 0.88 -9.05 -13.10
CA LYS A 89 2.32 -8.80 -13.18
C LYS A 89 2.73 -7.46 -12.58
N ALA A 90 1.98 -6.39 -12.88
CA ALA A 90 2.28 -5.09 -12.30
C ALA A 90 2.12 -5.09 -10.77
N LEU A 91 1.10 -5.79 -10.25
CA LEU A 91 0.89 -5.92 -8.81
C LEU A 91 2.02 -6.71 -8.13
N GLU A 92 2.50 -7.79 -8.74
CA GLU A 92 3.69 -8.52 -8.29
C GLU A 92 4.92 -7.61 -8.25
N ASP A 93 5.15 -6.82 -9.31
CA ASP A 93 6.27 -5.89 -9.39
C ASP A 93 6.18 -4.78 -8.34
N LEU A 94 4.97 -4.28 -8.04
CA LEU A 94 4.73 -3.31 -6.97
C LEU A 94 5.12 -3.88 -5.60
N VAL A 95 4.61 -5.07 -5.29
CA VAL A 95 4.87 -5.71 -3.98
C VAL A 95 6.36 -6.04 -3.86
N ALA A 96 6.98 -6.57 -4.91
CA ALA A 96 8.42 -6.80 -4.94
C ALA A 96 9.23 -5.51 -4.74
N ALA A 97 8.83 -4.41 -5.37
CA ALA A 97 9.50 -3.12 -5.20
C ALA A 97 9.41 -2.61 -3.76
N GLN A 98 8.25 -2.73 -3.12
CA GLN A 98 8.06 -2.34 -1.72
C GLN A 98 8.88 -3.19 -0.75
N LEU A 99 8.89 -4.52 -0.93
CA LEU A 99 9.62 -5.42 -0.05
C LEU A 99 11.14 -5.39 -0.28
N ALA A 100 11.60 -4.85 -1.41
CA ALA A 100 13.02 -4.63 -1.66
C ALA A 100 13.58 -3.42 -0.89
N LEU A 101 12.72 -2.55 -0.34
CA LEU A 101 13.18 -1.45 0.51
C LEU A 101 13.86 -2.00 1.78
N PRO A 102 14.86 -1.30 2.32
CA PRO A 102 15.46 -1.63 3.61
C PRO A 102 14.40 -1.70 4.72
N SER A 103 14.20 -2.89 5.30
CA SER A 103 13.14 -3.19 6.28
C SER A 103 11.70 -2.96 5.76
N GLY A 104 11.49 -2.92 4.45
CA GLY A 104 10.17 -2.83 3.83
C GLY A 104 9.33 -4.07 4.08
N GLY A 105 8.04 -3.87 4.33
CA GLY A 105 7.13 -4.97 4.57
C GLY A 105 5.70 -4.74 4.08
N VAL A 106 4.93 -5.82 4.08
CA VAL A 106 3.49 -5.84 3.75
C VAL A 106 2.70 -4.85 4.61
N CYS A 107 3.10 -4.68 5.87
CA CYS A 107 2.44 -3.73 6.78
C CYS A 107 2.57 -2.27 6.33
N ASP A 108 3.71 -1.89 5.74
CA ASP A 108 3.88 -0.54 5.17
C ASP A 108 2.92 -0.35 3.99
N LEU A 109 2.71 -1.40 3.19
CA LEU A 109 1.82 -1.38 2.03
C LEU A 109 0.34 -1.30 2.42
N PHE A 110 -0.10 -2.11 3.38
CA PHE A 110 -1.47 -2.05 3.89
C PHE A 110 -1.74 -0.72 4.60
N GLY A 111 -0.82 -0.23 5.43
CA GLY A 111 -0.94 1.08 6.07
C GLY A 111 -1.09 2.21 5.06
N ALA A 112 -0.26 2.21 4.00
CA ALA A 112 -0.36 3.20 2.93
C ALA A 112 -1.69 3.13 2.17
N ALA A 113 -2.23 1.93 1.91
CA ALA A 113 -3.54 1.78 1.29
C ALA A 113 -4.67 2.33 2.19
N LEU A 114 -4.61 2.04 3.50
CA LEU A 114 -5.55 2.61 4.48
C LEU A 114 -5.49 4.14 4.51
N ASP A 115 -4.28 4.71 4.51
CA ASP A 115 -4.08 6.18 4.49
C ASP A 115 -4.61 6.84 3.21
N LEU A 116 -4.48 6.17 2.05
CA LEU A 116 -5.03 6.66 0.79
C LEU A 116 -6.56 6.61 0.80
N TRP A 117 -7.16 5.49 1.18
CA TRP A 117 -8.62 5.36 1.19
C TRP A 117 -9.30 6.16 2.30
N ALA A 118 -8.64 6.41 3.42
CA ALA A 118 -9.14 7.35 4.42
C ALA A 118 -9.24 8.78 3.89
N ARG A 119 -8.40 9.16 2.91
CA ARG A 119 -8.39 10.50 2.30
C ARG A 119 -9.35 10.63 1.12
N HIS A 120 -9.49 9.57 0.31
CA HIS A 120 -10.22 9.62 -0.95
C HIS A 120 -11.57 8.87 -0.93
N ASP A 121 -11.73 7.90 -0.01
CA ASP A 121 -12.89 7.00 0.16
C ASP A 121 -13.56 6.57 -1.16
N PRO A 122 -12.84 5.85 -2.05
CA PRO A 122 -13.44 5.37 -3.28
C PRO A 122 -14.58 4.40 -2.98
N ALA A 123 -15.56 4.36 -3.87
CA ALA A 123 -16.60 3.35 -3.85
C ALA A 123 -16.00 1.95 -3.99
N LEU A 124 -16.64 0.96 -3.36
CA LEU A 124 -16.30 -0.47 -3.52
C LEU A 124 -16.78 -1.01 -4.87
N SER A 125 -16.22 -0.46 -5.94
CA SER A 125 -16.43 -0.96 -7.29
C SER A 125 -15.88 -2.39 -7.43
N PRO A 126 -16.28 -3.15 -8.47
CA PRO A 126 -15.67 -4.43 -8.78
C PRO A 126 -14.14 -4.34 -8.95
N ALA A 127 -13.63 -3.23 -9.48
CA ALA A 127 -12.19 -3.03 -9.69
C ALA A 127 -11.44 -2.88 -8.36
N VAL A 128 -11.96 -2.09 -7.42
CA VAL A 128 -11.40 -1.94 -6.06
C VAL A 128 -11.46 -3.26 -5.30
N VAL A 129 -12.60 -3.96 -5.34
CA VAL A 129 -12.77 -5.27 -4.69
C VAL A 129 -11.77 -6.30 -5.23
N ASN A 130 -11.61 -6.38 -6.55
CA ASN A 130 -10.66 -7.31 -7.18
C ASN A 130 -9.22 -6.95 -6.85
N PHE A 131 -8.88 -5.65 -6.84
CA PHE A 131 -7.55 -5.18 -6.43
C PHE A 131 -7.23 -5.61 -5.00
N VAL A 132 -8.12 -5.34 -4.04
CA VAL A 132 -7.95 -5.71 -2.63
C VAL A 132 -7.71 -7.21 -2.49
N ARG A 133 -8.57 -8.04 -3.07
CA ARG A 133 -8.43 -9.50 -2.98
C ARG A 133 -7.11 -9.98 -3.57
N ALA A 134 -6.74 -9.47 -4.74
CA ALA A 134 -5.50 -9.87 -5.40
C ALA A 134 -4.27 -9.46 -4.58
N LEU A 135 -4.27 -8.23 -4.05
CA LEU A 135 -3.20 -7.73 -3.19
C LEU A 135 -3.04 -8.59 -1.94
N THR A 136 -4.14 -8.86 -1.23
CA THR A 136 -4.11 -9.66 0.00
C THR A 136 -3.66 -11.09 -0.25
N VAL A 137 -4.21 -11.76 -1.28
CA VAL A 137 -3.81 -13.12 -1.66
C VAL A 137 -2.32 -13.17 -2.00
N LEU A 138 -1.82 -12.21 -2.79
CA LEU A 138 -0.42 -12.13 -3.15
C LEU A 138 0.47 -11.97 -1.91
N CYS A 139 0.16 -11.03 -1.02
CA CYS A 139 0.91 -10.80 0.20
C CYS A 139 0.92 -12.03 1.13
N PHE A 140 -0.23 -12.69 1.30
CA PHE A 140 -0.34 -13.89 2.13
C PHE A 140 0.40 -15.10 1.56
N THR A 141 0.25 -15.36 0.26
CA THR A 141 0.76 -16.58 -0.38
C THR A 141 2.24 -16.49 -0.76
N GLN A 142 2.69 -15.37 -1.31
CA GLN A 142 4.06 -15.22 -1.81
C GLN A 142 4.98 -14.51 -0.80
N HIS A 143 4.43 -13.72 0.10
CA HIS A 143 5.20 -12.92 1.07
C HIS A 143 4.83 -13.24 2.53
N ARG A 144 4.48 -14.50 2.80
CA ARG A 144 3.98 -15.00 4.09
C ARG A 144 4.79 -14.54 5.30
N ARG A 145 6.13 -14.56 5.23
CA ARG A 145 6.98 -14.13 6.34
C ARG A 145 6.82 -12.64 6.67
N SER A 146 6.70 -11.78 5.67
CA SER A 146 6.47 -10.34 5.87
C SER A 146 5.04 -10.08 6.35
N TYR A 147 4.07 -10.80 5.80
CA TYR A 147 2.68 -10.76 6.26
C TYR A 147 2.54 -11.14 7.74
N GLN A 148 3.14 -12.26 8.17
CA GLN A 148 3.09 -12.72 9.57
C GLN A 148 3.80 -11.79 10.55
N ALA A 149 4.75 -10.97 10.07
CA ALA A 149 5.45 -9.98 10.88
C ALA A 149 4.70 -8.64 10.96
N CYS A 150 3.57 -8.49 10.27
CA CYS A 150 2.79 -7.26 10.30
C CYS A 150 2.07 -7.08 11.63
N ASP A 151 2.13 -5.86 12.15
CA ASP A 151 1.33 -5.43 13.30
C ASP A 151 -0.10 -5.11 12.87
N PHE A 152 -0.93 -6.16 12.79
CA PHE A 152 -2.35 -6.03 12.46
C PHE A 152 -3.15 -5.29 13.54
N THR A 153 -2.69 -5.30 14.79
CA THR A 153 -3.33 -4.52 15.86
C THR A 153 -3.13 -3.03 15.61
N GLY A 154 -1.90 -2.63 15.25
CA GLY A 154 -1.58 -1.26 14.84
C GLY A 154 -2.39 -0.82 13.62
N LEU A 155 -2.47 -1.64 12.57
CA LEU A 155 -3.29 -1.34 11.39
C LEU A 155 -4.78 -1.18 11.72
N LEU A 156 -5.32 -2.05 12.58
CA LEU A 156 -6.72 -1.95 13.01
C LEU A 156 -6.98 -0.66 13.81
N ALA A 157 -6.03 -0.25 14.66
CA ALA A 157 -6.12 1.02 15.38
C ALA A 157 -6.09 2.23 14.44
N GLU A 158 -5.19 2.21 13.44
CA GLU A 158 -5.10 3.25 12.40
C GLU A 158 -6.40 3.36 11.60
N PHE A 159 -6.97 2.23 11.17
CA PHE A 159 -8.25 2.19 10.48
C PHE A 159 -9.39 2.71 11.35
N THR A 160 -9.45 2.29 12.62
CA THR A 160 -10.53 2.72 13.53
C THR A 160 -10.51 4.23 13.76
N ALA A 161 -9.32 4.85 13.72
CA ALA A 161 -9.20 6.30 13.81
C ALA A 161 -9.74 7.04 12.57
N ARG A 162 -9.64 6.45 11.38
CA ARG A 162 -10.07 7.03 10.09
C ARG A 162 -10.68 5.96 9.18
N PRO A 163 -11.90 5.49 9.48
CA PRO A 163 -12.50 4.38 8.74
C PRO A 163 -12.87 4.80 7.31
N SER A 164 -12.71 3.87 6.37
CA SER A 164 -13.14 3.99 4.97
C SER A 164 -13.71 2.66 4.49
N ARG A 165 -14.54 2.67 3.44
CA ARG A 165 -15.16 1.43 2.92
C ARG A 165 -14.13 0.48 2.34
N ALA A 166 -13.24 1.01 1.49
CA ALA A 166 -12.16 0.24 0.89
C ALA A 166 -11.17 -0.27 1.94
N GLY A 167 -10.86 0.54 2.97
CA GLY A 167 -10.02 0.10 4.08
C GLY A 167 -10.65 -1.00 4.92
N ALA A 168 -11.96 -0.92 5.19
CA ALA A 168 -12.69 -1.97 5.89
C ALA A 168 -12.69 -3.27 5.08
N TYR A 169 -12.89 -3.18 3.76
CA TYR A 169 -12.84 -4.33 2.88
C TYR A 169 -11.44 -4.95 2.83
N LEU A 170 -10.38 -4.14 2.77
CA LEU A 170 -9.00 -4.65 2.86
C LEU A 170 -8.76 -5.41 4.16
N LEU A 171 -9.07 -4.80 5.30
CA LEU A 171 -8.83 -5.43 6.60
C LEU A 171 -9.67 -6.69 6.80
N ALA A 172 -10.91 -6.72 6.31
CA ALA A 172 -11.72 -7.94 6.36
C ALA A 172 -11.05 -9.13 5.66
N HIS A 173 -10.33 -8.89 4.57
CA HIS A 173 -9.62 -9.94 3.84
C HIS A 173 -8.20 -10.19 4.37
N ALA A 174 -7.55 -9.15 4.91
CA ALA A 174 -6.14 -9.18 5.30
C ALA A 174 -5.89 -9.46 6.78
N LEU A 175 -6.91 -9.38 7.65
CA LEU A 175 -6.74 -9.68 9.06
C LEU A 175 -6.64 -11.20 9.28
N PRO A 176 -5.66 -11.66 10.06
CA PRO A 176 -5.69 -13.01 10.63
C PRO A 176 -6.94 -13.25 11.52
N PRO A 177 -7.46 -14.50 11.58
CA PRO A 177 -8.62 -14.89 12.38
C PRO A 177 -8.65 -14.37 13.82
N GLU A 178 -7.50 -14.37 14.49
CA GLU A 178 -7.36 -13.94 15.88
C GLU A 178 -7.76 -12.46 16.12
N HIS A 179 -7.86 -11.66 15.06
CA HIS A 179 -8.28 -10.26 15.13
C HIS A 179 -9.75 -10.03 14.76
N TRP A 180 -10.45 -11.02 14.21
CA TRP A 180 -11.79 -10.83 13.62
C TRP A 180 -12.83 -10.38 14.63
N ALA A 181 -12.90 -11.04 15.80
CA ALA A 181 -13.87 -10.69 16.83
C ALA A 181 -13.76 -9.22 17.28
N ALA A 182 -12.53 -8.72 17.42
CA ALA A 182 -12.27 -7.33 17.81
C ALA A 182 -12.56 -6.34 16.67
N ALA A 183 -12.24 -6.71 15.43
CA ALA A 183 -12.38 -5.83 14.26
C ALA A 183 -13.82 -5.75 13.73
N ARG A 184 -14.59 -6.83 13.84
CA ARG A 184 -15.90 -7.01 13.18
C ARG A 184 -16.85 -5.81 13.37
N PRO A 185 -17.07 -5.24 14.57
CA PRO A 185 -17.97 -4.10 14.72
C PRO A 185 -17.55 -2.89 13.87
N ALA A 186 -16.26 -2.55 13.86
CA ALA A 186 -15.75 -1.40 13.11
C ALA A 186 -15.79 -1.65 11.59
N LEU A 187 -15.44 -2.86 11.15
CA LEU A 187 -15.48 -3.23 9.74
C LEU A 187 -16.90 -3.19 9.17
N LEU A 188 -17.87 -3.78 9.89
CA LEU A 188 -19.27 -3.81 9.44
C LEU A 188 -19.92 -2.42 9.48
N ALA A 189 -19.56 -1.58 10.47
CA ALA A 189 -20.04 -0.21 10.54
C ALA A 189 -19.53 0.63 9.35
N ALA A 190 -18.25 0.48 8.98
CA ALA A 190 -17.68 1.19 7.83
C ALA A 190 -18.26 0.75 6.48
N LEU A 191 -18.76 -0.49 6.40
CA LEU A 191 -19.38 -1.05 5.20
C LEU A 191 -20.90 -0.82 5.14
N ASP A 192 -21.48 -0.07 6.06
CA ASP A 192 -22.93 0.12 6.09
C ASP A 192 -23.47 0.75 4.79
N GLY A 193 -24.60 0.23 4.33
CA GLY A 193 -25.20 0.60 3.04
C GLY A 193 -24.46 0.09 1.80
N THR A 194 -23.44 -0.78 1.94
CA THR A 194 -22.76 -1.42 0.80
C THR A 194 -23.17 -2.89 0.64
N PRO A 195 -23.23 -3.43 -0.59
CA PRO A 195 -23.44 -4.87 -0.82
C PRO A 195 -22.34 -5.75 -0.18
N GLN A 196 -21.14 -5.21 0.00
CA GLN A 196 -20.00 -5.93 0.55
C GLN A 196 -20.10 -6.18 2.06
N ARG A 197 -21.02 -5.50 2.76
CA ARG A 197 -21.25 -5.72 4.20
C ARG A 197 -21.63 -7.16 4.50
N GLU A 198 -22.61 -7.71 3.79
CA GLU A 198 -23.07 -9.09 3.99
C GLU A 198 -21.96 -10.10 3.68
N GLN A 199 -21.19 -9.85 2.62
CA GLN A 199 -20.05 -10.69 2.26
C GLN A 199 -19.00 -10.73 3.40
N VAL A 200 -18.67 -9.57 3.96
CA VAL A 200 -17.70 -9.47 5.05
C VAL A 200 -18.26 -10.08 6.34
N ASP A 201 -19.54 -9.92 6.63
CA ASP A 201 -20.17 -10.51 7.81
C ASP A 201 -20.12 -12.04 7.78
N LEU A 202 -20.37 -12.64 6.61
CA LEU A 202 -20.22 -14.08 6.40
C LEU A 202 -18.76 -14.53 6.59
N LEU A 203 -17.82 -13.86 5.92
CA LEU A 203 -16.39 -14.16 6.03
C LEU A 203 -15.91 -14.16 7.49
N LEU A 204 -16.30 -13.16 8.27
CA LEU A 204 -15.88 -13.02 9.67
C LEU A 204 -16.64 -13.93 10.64
N SER A 205 -17.62 -14.70 10.16
CA SER A 205 -18.40 -15.66 10.96
C SER A 205 -17.95 -17.11 10.77
N GLU A 206 -17.18 -17.42 9.72
CA GLU A 206 -16.80 -18.80 9.36
C GLU A 206 -15.77 -19.46 10.30
N ASP A 207 -15.20 -18.74 11.27
CA ASP A 207 -14.24 -19.26 12.26
C ASP A 207 -14.87 -19.55 13.66
N ASP A 208 -16.19 -19.39 13.82
CA ASP A 208 -16.91 -19.74 15.06
C ASP A 208 -17.41 -21.21 15.10
N ASP A 209 -17.16 -22.01 14.04
CA ASP A 209 -17.50 -23.45 13.92
C ASP A 209 -16.27 -24.38 13.95
#